data_AF-A0A3M1CGF9-F1
#
_entry.id   AF-A0A3M1CGF9-F1
#
_cell.length_a   1.000
_cell.length_b   1.000
_cell.length_c   1.000
_cell.angle_alpha   90.00
_cell.angle_beta   90.00
_cell.angle_gamma   90.00
#
_symmetry.space_group_name_H-M   'P 1'
#
loop_
_entity.id
_entity.type
_entity.pdbx_description
1 polymer ?
#
loop_
_entity_poly.entity_id
_entity_poly.type
_entity_poly.pdbx_seq_one_letter_code
_entity_poly.pdbx_strand_id
1 'polypeptide(L)'
;MLKEIVSFLVLPVFYVVSYAQTLNYYFGNLHAHTAYSDGNKDAATSGCNNPACSFSYAKASLHFDFLGISEHNHATAGLSVSEFHAGYSQAQAANQEGVFLCLWGIEWGVTSQSKDGHVVIYGFNDKLLGWESGNYDIYVAKSDYDALFKKVKNNPNAFCYLAHPGNNNFNYLASNPYNATYDSAIVGVPFRSGVAFSTNTSYSDYPTGDYFNYYRILLSKGYKIGCGYDHDNHYTNFGRSNAGRLVILAPSLTTANLFNAMKNMHFYGSDDWNAKIDFKINTTNIMGDIVTSANNPTISVIHNDDDGETADSIKIWSGYSGSNVLPSVIHLSTNTNLLTFVDPSIYLNSQKYYFVEIIQQDGQRIVTSPIWYTKDTTAFVPTTTYSNDDILIFPNPATDVLNLSTYEKNYVVKIYDICGRLVFHKNADETSLLLDISNYQKGAYFIQIEKQGKIIGHQKFIKL
;
A
#
# COMPACT_ATOMS: atom_id res chain seq x y z
N MET A 1 -44.05 44.65 26.98
CA MET A 1 -43.13 43.66 27.59
C MET A 1 -43.08 42.46 26.64
N LEU A 2 -42.14 42.44 25.69
CA LEU A 2 -41.82 41.25 24.91
C LEU A 2 -40.29 41.29 24.74
N LYS A 3 -39.59 40.35 25.37
CA LYS A 3 -38.13 40.17 25.24
C LYS A 3 -37.91 39.21 24.07
N GLU A 4 -37.30 39.68 22.99
CA GLU A 4 -36.77 38.80 21.94
C GLU A 4 -35.52 38.10 22.48
N ILE A 5 -35.54 36.78 22.49
CA ILE A 5 -34.38 35.94 22.77
C ILE A 5 -33.76 35.58 21.41
N VAL A 6 -32.62 36.19 21.10
CA VAL A 6 -31.79 35.79 19.96
C VAL A 6 -30.96 34.58 20.41
N SER A 7 -31.30 33.40 19.88
CA SER A 7 -30.55 32.17 20.12
C SER A 7 -29.39 32.09 19.12
N PHE A 8 -28.16 32.21 19.59
CA PHE A 8 -26.95 31.99 18.77
C PHE A 8 -26.71 30.49 18.64
N LEU A 9 -26.90 29.96 17.43
CA LEU A 9 -26.51 28.60 17.09
C LEU A 9 -24.98 28.54 16.96
N VAL A 10 -24.29 28.02 17.97
CA VAL A 10 -22.85 27.75 17.91
C VAL A 10 -22.66 26.41 17.19
N LEU A 11 -22.27 26.46 15.91
CA LEU A 11 -21.81 25.29 15.17
C LEU A 11 -20.35 24.99 15.60
N PRO A 12 -20.05 23.83 16.19
CA PRO A 12 -18.67 23.47 16.49
C PRO A 12 -17.93 23.21 15.17
N VAL A 13 -16.90 24.02 14.91
CA VAL A 13 -15.92 23.76 13.84
C VAL A 13 -14.96 22.71 14.39
N PHE A 14 -15.11 21.46 13.93
CA PHE A 14 -14.14 20.41 14.20
C PHE A 14 -12.92 20.63 13.29
N TYR A 15 -11.80 21.04 13.88
CA TYR A 15 -10.51 20.97 13.19
C TYR A 15 -10.08 19.50 13.15
N VAL A 16 -10.15 18.87 11.97
CA VAL A 16 -9.52 17.57 11.74
C VAL A 16 -8.04 17.83 11.52
N VAL A 17 -7.24 17.65 12.56
CA VAL A 17 -5.79 17.58 12.42
C VAL A 17 -5.48 16.20 11.83
N SER A 18 -5.18 16.15 10.53
CA SER A 18 -4.67 14.93 9.89
C SER A 18 -3.21 14.75 10.26
N TYR A 19 -2.93 14.00 11.33
CA TYR A 19 -1.59 13.46 11.54
C TYR A 19 -1.32 12.44 10.43
N ALA A 20 -0.11 12.46 9.86
CA ALA A 20 0.36 11.36 9.02
C ALA A 20 0.20 10.06 9.83
N GLN A 21 -0.59 9.12 9.32
CA GLN A 21 -0.89 7.89 10.03
C GLN A 21 0.39 7.04 10.10
N THR A 22 0.85 6.72 11.31
CA THR A 22 2.00 5.84 11.49
C THR A 22 1.68 4.44 10.95
N LEU A 23 2.50 3.95 10.02
CA LEU A 23 2.41 2.58 9.50
C LEU A 23 3.26 1.65 10.35
N ASN A 24 2.69 0.49 10.66
CA ASN A 24 3.35 -0.63 11.33
C ASN A 24 3.64 -1.74 10.30
N TYR A 25 4.57 -2.63 10.65
CA TYR A 25 4.95 -3.78 9.84
C TYR A 25 4.34 -5.03 10.45
N TYR A 26 3.59 -5.78 9.65
CA TYR A 26 2.99 -7.05 10.05
C TYR A 26 3.46 -8.16 9.14
N PHE A 27 3.92 -9.26 9.72
CA PHE A 27 4.61 -10.34 9.04
C PHE A 27 3.71 -11.56 8.95
N GLY A 28 3.61 -12.20 7.79
CA GLY A 28 2.72 -13.34 7.67
C GLY A 28 2.81 -14.06 6.34
N ASN A 29 1.77 -14.83 6.05
CA ASN A 29 1.60 -15.59 4.83
C ASN A 29 0.13 -15.54 4.40
N LEU A 30 -0.13 -15.55 3.09
CA LEU A 30 -1.50 -15.61 2.52
C LEU A 30 -1.81 -16.91 1.78
N HIS A 31 -0.85 -17.84 1.71
CA HIS A 31 -0.99 -19.06 0.92
C HIS A 31 -0.62 -20.30 1.72
N ALA A 32 -1.64 -21.03 2.16
CA ALA A 32 -1.51 -22.28 2.89
C ALA A 32 -2.78 -23.11 2.74
N HIS A 33 -2.65 -24.42 2.92
CA HIS A 33 -3.72 -25.40 2.76
C HIS A 33 -3.94 -26.22 4.02
N THR A 34 -5.17 -26.66 4.23
CA THR A 34 -5.51 -27.57 5.33
C THR A 34 -6.03 -28.89 4.82
N ALA A 35 -6.38 -29.77 5.76
CA ALA A 35 -7.06 -31.03 5.48
C ALA A 35 -8.41 -30.86 4.75
N TYR A 36 -8.93 -29.63 4.58
CA TYR A 36 -10.15 -29.39 3.80
C TYR A 36 -9.91 -29.40 2.30
N SER A 37 -8.65 -29.28 1.83
CA SER A 37 -8.27 -29.65 0.48
C SER A 37 -7.18 -30.73 0.53
N ASP A 38 -5.95 -30.43 0.15
CA ASP A 38 -4.84 -31.37 0.13
C ASP A 38 -3.69 -31.01 1.08
N GLY A 39 -3.94 -30.07 2.00
CA GLY A 39 -3.02 -29.69 3.07
C GLY A 39 -3.13 -30.58 4.32
N ASN A 40 -2.43 -30.17 5.40
CA ASN A 40 -2.21 -30.97 6.61
C ASN A 40 -1.94 -32.47 6.31
N LYS A 41 -1.04 -32.77 5.35
CA LYS A 41 -0.74 -34.15 4.93
C LYS A 41 -0.23 -35.05 6.07
N ASP A 42 0.25 -34.43 7.14
CA ASP A 42 0.67 -35.06 8.39
C ASP A 42 -0.41 -35.12 9.48
N ALA A 43 -1.69 -34.85 9.18
CA ALA A 43 -2.77 -34.80 10.17
C ALA A 43 -2.83 -36.03 11.08
N ALA A 44 -2.52 -37.22 10.56
CA ALA A 44 -2.48 -38.47 11.33
C ALA A 44 -1.39 -38.47 12.42
N THR A 45 -0.28 -37.76 12.20
CA THR A 45 0.85 -37.66 13.14
C THR A 45 0.85 -36.35 13.92
N SER A 46 0.42 -35.24 13.32
CA SER A 46 0.37 -33.92 13.97
C SER A 46 -0.89 -33.72 14.82
N GLY A 47 -1.94 -34.50 14.56
CA GLY A 47 -3.27 -34.31 15.15
C GLY A 47 -4.03 -33.09 14.61
N CYS A 48 -3.45 -32.37 13.65
CA CYS A 48 -4.03 -31.15 13.09
C CYS A 48 -4.79 -31.45 11.79
N ASN A 49 -6.12 -31.44 11.85
CA ASN A 49 -6.99 -31.90 10.76
C ASN A 49 -8.07 -30.89 10.34
N ASN A 50 -7.95 -29.63 10.75
CA ASN A 50 -8.90 -28.58 10.43
C ASN A 50 -8.24 -27.18 10.50
N PRO A 51 -8.86 -26.17 9.86
CA PRO A 51 -8.41 -24.79 9.90
C PRO A 51 -8.19 -24.21 11.31
N ALA A 52 -9.05 -24.49 12.28
CA ALA A 52 -8.90 -23.95 13.63
C ALA A 52 -7.59 -24.40 14.32
N CYS A 53 -7.20 -25.67 14.12
CA CYS A 53 -5.91 -26.17 14.57
C CYS A 53 -4.75 -25.49 13.83
N SER A 54 -4.84 -25.33 12.50
CA SER A 54 -3.80 -24.69 11.68
C SER A 54 -3.55 -23.24 12.10
N PHE A 55 -4.62 -22.46 12.37
CA PHE A 55 -4.49 -21.12 12.94
C PHE A 55 -3.87 -21.12 14.33
N SER A 56 -4.26 -22.07 15.19
CA SER A 56 -3.69 -22.18 16.54
C SER A 56 -2.19 -22.50 16.49
N TYR A 57 -1.76 -23.34 15.54
CA TYR A 57 -0.35 -23.64 15.31
C TYR A 57 0.42 -22.39 14.85
N ALA A 58 -0.12 -21.66 13.88
CA ALA A 58 0.50 -20.46 13.31
C ALA A 58 0.64 -19.32 14.34
N LYS A 59 -0.35 -19.15 15.22
CA LYS A 59 -0.28 -18.19 16.35
C LYS A 59 0.89 -18.45 17.30
N ALA A 60 1.36 -19.70 17.37
CA ALA A 60 2.50 -20.08 18.19
C ALA A 60 3.84 -20.01 17.43
N SER A 61 3.83 -19.63 16.14
CA SER A 61 5.05 -19.44 15.35
C SER A 61 5.69 -18.10 15.65
N LEU A 62 7.00 -18.01 15.46
CA LEU A 62 7.76 -16.78 15.70
C LEU A 62 7.58 -15.80 14.54
N HIS A 63 7.55 -14.51 14.87
CA HIS A 63 7.51 -13.40 13.91
C HIS A 63 6.39 -13.58 12.87
N PHE A 64 5.18 -13.78 13.36
CA PHE A 64 4.01 -14.14 12.56
C PHE A 64 2.74 -13.50 13.15
N ASP A 65 2.19 -12.53 12.43
CA ASP A 65 1.03 -11.73 12.82
C ASP A 65 -0.26 -12.17 12.12
N PHE A 66 -0.15 -12.88 11.00
CA PHE A 66 -1.31 -13.38 10.27
C PHE A 66 -1.01 -14.66 9.48
N LEU A 67 -2.04 -15.51 9.39
CA LEU A 67 -2.11 -16.60 8.44
C LEU A 67 -3.34 -16.42 7.56
N GLY A 68 -3.14 -16.44 6.26
CA GLY A 68 -4.18 -16.70 5.29
C GLY A 68 -4.12 -18.14 4.80
N ILE A 69 -5.26 -18.82 4.95
CA ILE A 69 -5.51 -20.14 4.36
C ILE A 69 -6.28 -19.92 3.07
N SER A 70 -5.79 -20.50 1.98
CA SER A 70 -6.33 -20.33 0.62
C SER A 70 -6.54 -21.70 -0.02
N GLU A 71 -7.61 -22.40 0.38
CA GLU A 71 -7.87 -23.77 -0.05
C GLU A 71 -8.04 -23.88 -1.57
N HIS A 72 -7.63 -25.02 -2.15
CA HIS A 72 -7.98 -25.35 -3.52
C HIS A 72 -9.48 -25.35 -3.75
N ASN A 73 -9.92 -24.92 -4.93
CA ASN A 73 -11.32 -24.55 -5.14
C ASN A 73 -12.24 -25.66 -5.68
N HIS A 74 -11.80 -26.93 -5.70
CA HIS A 74 -12.48 -28.02 -6.39
C HIS A 74 -12.35 -29.38 -5.68
N ALA A 75 -13.34 -30.25 -5.88
CA ALA A 75 -13.51 -31.53 -5.19
C ALA A 75 -12.40 -32.54 -5.51
N THR A 76 -11.82 -32.49 -6.72
CA THR A 76 -10.67 -33.36 -7.03
C THR A 76 -9.40 -32.99 -6.24
N ALA A 77 -9.37 -31.81 -5.60
CA ALA A 77 -8.35 -31.42 -4.63
C ALA A 77 -8.83 -31.59 -3.18
N GLY A 78 -9.96 -32.25 -2.93
CA GLY A 78 -10.47 -32.57 -1.60
C GLY A 78 -11.54 -31.60 -1.07
N LEU A 79 -11.70 -30.41 -1.64
CA LEU A 79 -12.61 -29.39 -1.09
C LEU A 79 -14.07 -29.55 -1.54
N SER A 80 -14.97 -29.65 -0.57
CA SER A 80 -16.40 -29.39 -0.76
C SER A 80 -16.82 -27.96 -0.39
N VAL A 81 -17.88 -27.45 -1.02
CA VAL A 81 -18.49 -26.15 -0.70
C VAL A 81 -18.93 -26.08 0.77
N SER A 82 -19.40 -27.19 1.35
CA SER A 82 -19.73 -27.27 2.78
C SER A 82 -18.52 -27.13 3.69
N GLU A 83 -17.38 -27.72 3.34
CA GLU A 83 -16.14 -27.57 4.09
C GLU A 83 -15.60 -26.14 3.95
N PHE A 84 -15.75 -25.52 2.78
CA PHE A 84 -15.39 -24.12 2.60
C PHE A 84 -16.19 -23.19 3.53
N HIS A 85 -17.50 -23.38 3.66
CA HIS A 85 -18.36 -22.63 4.59
C HIS A 85 -17.96 -22.88 6.07
N ALA A 86 -17.64 -24.12 6.41
CA ALA A 86 -17.18 -24.48 7.75
C ALA A 86 -15.82 -23.84 8.08
N GLY A 87 -14.88 -23.86 7.13
CA GLY A 87 -13.55 -23.26 7.27
C GLY A 87 -13.61 -21.75 7.44
N TYR A 88 -14.47 -21.07 6.69
CA TYR A 88 -14.74 -19.64 6.90
C TYR A 88 -15.23 -19.36 8.32
N SER A 89 -16.19 -20.15 8.83
CA SER A 89 -16.71 -20.00 10.20
C SER A 89 -15.62 -20.22 11.26
N GLN A 90 -14.74 -21.19 11.06
CA GLN A 90 -13.60 -21.46 11.93
C GLN A 90 -12.55 -20.34 11.89
N ALA A 91 -12.28 -19.78 10.72
CA ALA A 91 -11.39 -18.63 10.59
C ALA A 91 -11.94 -17.41 11.34
N GLN A 92 -13.24 -17.10 11.19
CA GLN A 92 -13.89 -16.01 11.93
C GLN A 92 -13.83 -16.23 13.45
N ALA A 93 -14.04 -17.47 13.93
CA ALA A 93 -13.96 -17.79 15.34
C ALA A 93 -12.52 -17.72 15.89
N ALA A 94 -11.51 -18.04 15.07
CA ALA A 94 -10.10 -17.98 15.44
C ALA A 94 -9.52 -16.56 15.33
N ASN A 95 -10.07 -15.69 14.49
CA ASN A 95 -9.55 -14.36 14.22
C ASN A 95 -9.56 -13.47 15.48
N GLN A 96 -8.47 -12.74 15.70
CA GLN A 96 -8.39 -11.76 16.77
C GLN A 96 -7.68 -10.50 16.28
N GLU A 97 -8.47 -9.50 15.88
CA GLU A 97 -8.00 -8.17 15.48
C GLU A 97 -7.03 -7.60 16.53
N GLY A 98 -5.94 -6.99 16.07
CA GLY A 98 -4.89 -6.43 16.92
C GLY A 98 -3.95 -7.46 17.57
N VAL A 99 -4.19 -8.77 17.40
CA VAL A 99 -3.35 -9.83 17.98
C VAL A 99 -2.86 -10.82 16.91
N PHE A 100 -3.77 -11.46 16.18
CA PHE A 100 -3.41 -12.36 15.10
C PHE A 100 -4.56 -12.50 14.11
N LEU A 101 -4.30 -12.26 12.83
CA LEU A 101 -5.34 -12.37 11.80
C LEU A 101 -5.42 -13.79 11.22
N CYS A 102 -6.62 -14.34 11.22
CA CYS A 102 -6.97 -15.62 10.61
C CYS A 102 -7.81 -15.35 9.36
N LEU A 103 -7.18 -15.40 8.19
CA LEU A 103 -7.82 -15.09 6.91
C LEU A 103 -8.21 -16.37 6.18
N TRP A 104 -9.34 -16.31 5.48
CA TRP A 104 -9.89 -17.42 4.70
C TRP A 104 -10.11 -16.98 3.25
N GLY A 105 -9.53 -17.71 2.31
CA GLY A 105 -9.51 -17.41 0.89
C GLY A 105 -9.51 -18.67 0.06
N ILE A 106 -9.22 -18.50 -1.24
CA ILE A 106 -9.29 -19.56 -2.25
C ILE A 106 -7.98 -19.54 -3.04
N GLU A 107 -7.35 -20.69 -3.23
CA GLU A 107 -6.41 -20.86 -4.34
C GLU A 107 -7.20 -21.41 -5.55
N TRP A 108 -7.61 -20.51 -6.43
CA TRP A 108 -8.39 -20.86 -7.60
C TRP A 108 -7.46 -21.24 -8.75
N GLY A 109 -7.65 -22.43 -9.32
CA GLY A 109 -6.88 -22.83 -10.50
C GLY A 109 -6.72 -24.34 -10.62
N VAL A 110 -5.91 -24.72 -11.59
CA VAL A 110 -5.47 -26.09 -11.86
C VAL A 110 -4.12 -26.04 -12.59
N THR A 111 -3.53 -27.20 -12.88
CA THR A 111 -2.31 -27.35 -13.69
C THR A 111 -2.51 -28.26 -14.90
N SER A 112 -3.77 -28.46 -15.32
CA SER A 112 -4.12 -29.42 -16.38
C SER A 112 -3.65 -29.03 -17.79
N GLN A 113 -3.37 -27.76 -18.02
CA GLN A 113 -2.89 -27.20 -19.28
C GLN A 113 -1.70 -26.28 -19.00
N SER A 114 -0.83 -26.10 -19.99
CA SER A 114 0.34 -25.22 -19.86
C SER A 114 0.00 -23.76 -19.59
N LYS A 115 -1.22 -23.34 -19.94
CA LYS A 115 -1.76 -22.00 -19.72
C LYS A 115 -2.48 -21.83 -18.38
N ASP A 116 -2.71 -22.92 -17.67
CA ASP A 116 -3.31 -22.90 -16.35
C ASP A 116 -2.28 -22.42 -15.30
N GLY A 117 -2.68 -22.28 -14.06
CA GLY A 117 -1.94 -21.68 -12.94
C GLY A 117 -2.91 -21.34 -11.81
N HIS A 118 -2.37 -20.99 -10.65
CA HIS A 118 -3.17 -20.77 -9.45
C HIS A 118 -3.16 -19.31 -8.99
N VAL A 119 -4.33 -18.85 -8.56
CA VAL A 119 -4.56 -17.48 -8.10
C VAL A 119 -5.12 -17.53 -6.70
N VAL A 120 -4.41 -16.95 -5.74
CA VAL A 120 -4.89 -16.74 -4.38
C VAL A 120 -5.89 -15.58 -4.39
N ILE A 121 -7.05 -15.77 -3.77
CA ILE A 121 -8.17 -14.85 -3.78
C ILE A 121 -8.71 -14.68 -2.37
N TYR A 122 -8.85 -13.42 -1.96
CA TYR A 122 -9.53 -13.03 -0.72
C TYR A 122 -10.68 -12.07 -1.03
N GLY A 123 -11.62 -11.93 -0.09
CA GLY A 123 -12.71 -10.95 -0.16
C GLY A 123 -14.05 -11.44 -0.71
N PHE A 124 -14.18 -12.75 -0.93
CA PHE A 124 -15.46 -13.40 -1.20
C PHE A 124 -16.10 -14.05 0.03
N ASN A 125 -15.49 -13.89 1.21
CA ASN A 125 -15.98 -14.42 2.49
C ASN A 125 -16.23 -15.94 2.43
N ASP A 126 -17.47 -16.36 2.65
CA ASP A 126 -17.91 -17.75 2.62
C ASP A 126 -18.24 -18.26 1.21
N LYS A 127 -18.02 -17.48 0.14
CA LYS A 127 -18.42 -17.88 -1.22
C LYS A 127 -17.29 -18.56 -1.99
N LEU A 128 -17.47 -19.85 -2.28
CA LEU A 128 -16.55 -20.63 -3.09
C LEU A 128 -16.72 -20.30 -4.57
N LEU A 129 -15.63 -19.87 -5.22
CA LEU A 129 -15.54 -19.71 -6.66
C LEU A 129 -15.15 -21.05 -7.29
N GLY A 130 -15.96 -21.60 -8.19
CA GLY A 130 -15.69 -22.93 -8.76
C GLY A 130 -16.52 -23.27 -10.00
N TRP A 131 -16.32 -24.46 -10.54
CA TRP A 131 -16.98 -24.91 -11.79
C TRP A 131 -17.70 -26.25 -11.70
N GLU A 132 -17.44 -27.05 -10.67
CA GLU A 132 -17.96 -28.41 -10.57
C GLU A 132 -19.42 -28.40 -10.13
N SER A 133 -20.28 -29.14 -10.84
CA SER A 133 -21.71 -29.16 -10.55
C SER A 133 -21.96 -29.55 -9.08
N GLY A 134 -22.62 -28.67 -8.33
CA GLY A 134 -22.92 -28.87 -6.91
C GLY A 134 -21.77 -28.50 -5.94
N ASN A 135 -20.65 -27.97 -6.43
CA ASN A 135 -19.47 -27.64 -5.62
C ASN A 135 -18.94 -26.22 -5.90
N TYR A 136 -19.83 -25.22 -5.82
CA TYR A 136 -19.48 -23.80 -5.85
C TYR A 136 -20.66 -22.95 -5.36
N ASP A 137 -20.38 -21.73 -4.91
CA ASP A 137 -21.39 -20.67 -4.74
C ASP A 137 -21.42 -19.72 -5.94
N ILE A 138 -20.24 -19.43 -6.50
CA ILE A 138 -20.06 -18.51 -7.61
C ILE A 138 -19.38 -19.25 -8.76
N TYR A 139 -20.11 -19.41 -9.87
CA TYR A 139 -19.58 -20.12 -11.03
C TYR A 139 -18.45 -19.34 -11.71
N VAL A 140 -17.26 -19.93 -11.79
CA VAL A 140 -16.15 -19.51 -12.66
C VAL A 140 -15.72 -20.75 -13.43
N ALA A 141 -15.87 -20.76 -14.76
CA ALA A 141 -15.49 -21.89 -15.58
C ALA A 141 -14.01 -22.25 -15.40
N LYS A 142 -13.70 -23.56 -15.41
CA LYS A 142 -12.32 -24.07 -15.31
C LYS A 142 -11.43 -23.39 -16.35
N SER A 143 -10.27 -22.90 -15.93
CA SER A 143 -9.27 -22.21 -16.77
C SER A 143 -9.74 -20.88 -17.40
N ASP A 144 -10.87 -20.30 -16.96
CA ASP A 144 -11.37 -18.99 -17.41
C ASP A 144 -10.90 -17.85 -16.49
N TYR A 145 -9.63 -17.44 -16.69
CA TYR A 145 -9.02 -16.34 -15.94
C TYR A 145 -9.65 -14.97 -16.24
N ASP A 146 -10.20 -14.76 -17.44
CA ASP A 146 -10.89 -13.51 -17.77
C ASP A 146 -12.16 -13.35 -16.93
N ALA A 147 -12.98 -14.41 -16.85
CA ALA A 147 -14.14 -14.42 -15.98
C ALA A 147 -13.76 -14.30 -14.49
N LEU A 148 -12.65 -14.90 -14.06
CA LEU A 148 -12.15 -14.78 -12.70
C LEU A 148 -11.79 -13.32 -12.35
N PHE A 149 -10.90 -12.71 -13.12
CA PHE A 149 -10.43 -11.34 -12.85
C PHE A 149 -11.55 -10.32 -12.96
N LYS A 150 -12.52 -10.51 -13.87
CA LYS A 150 -13.72 -9.66 -13.93
C LYS A 150 -14.58 -9.75 -12.67
N LYS A 151 -14.74 -10.94 -12.09
CA LYS A 151 -15.48 -11.09 -10.82
C LYS A 151 -14.77 -10.41 -9.67
N VAL A 152 -13.45 -10.58 -9.57
CA VAL A 152 -12.63 -9.98 -8.51
C VAL A 152 -12.67 -8.46 -8.62
N LYS A 153 -12.42 -7.90 -9.82
CA LYS A 153 -12.54 -6.45 -10.08
C LYS A 153 -13.89 -5.87 -9.66
N ASN A 154 -14.98 -6.61 -9.90
CA ASN A 154 -16.33 -6.15 -9.59
C ASN A 154 -16.71 -6.34 -8.11
N ASN A 155 -15.82 -6.88 -7.28
CA ASN A 155 -15.98 -6.97 -5.84
C ASN A 155 -14.96 -6.02 -5.16
N PRO A 156 -15.40 -4.87 -4.61
CA PRO A 156 -14.48 -3.86 -4.04
C PRO A 156 -13.69 -4.35 -2.82
N ASN A 157 -14.10 -5.47 -2.21
CA ASN A 157 -13.41 -6.08 -1.08
C ASN A 157 -12.45 -7.20 -1.49
N ALA A 158 -12.42 -7.57 -2.76
CA ALA A 158 -11.61 -8.68 -3.24
C ALA A 158 -10.30 -8.24 -3.90
N PHE A 159 -9.34 -9.16 -3.90
CA PHE A 159 -8.11 -9.03 -4.66
C PHE A 159 -7.59 -10.42 -5.08
N CYS A 160 -6.79 -10.44 -6.14
CA CYS A 160 -6.01 -11.60 -6.59
C CYS A 160 -4.53 -11.41 -6.25
N TYR A 161 -3.89 -12.47 -5.81
CA TYR A 161 -2.45 -12.58 -5.68
C TYR A 161 -2.01 -13.82 -6.47
N LEU A 162 -1.11 -13.66 -7.43
CA LEU A 162 -0.72 -14.76 -8.31
C LEU A 162 0.19 -15.74 -7.55
N ALA A 163 -0.19 -17.02 -7.47
CA ALA A 163 0.62 -18.04 -6.82
C ALA A 163 1.59 -18.68 -7.81
N HIS A 164 2.80 -18.95 -7.33
CA HIS A 164 3.87 -19.73 -7.99
C HIS A 164 3.87 -19.72 -9.54
N PRO A 165 3.95 -18.55 -10.18
CA PRO A 165 3.61 -18.42 -11.59
C PRO A 165 4.68 -18.97 -12.54
N GLY A 166 4.22 -19.71 -13.56
CA GLY A 166 4.96 -19.98 -14.79
C GLY A 166 4.68 -18.94 -15.88
N ASN A 167 5.62 -18.79 -16.84
CA ASN A 167 5.52 -17.80 -17.92
C ASN A 167 4.25 -17.90 -18.79
N ASN A 168 3.67 -19.10 -18.89
CA ASN A 168 2.45 -19.34 -19.69
C ASN A 168 1.16 -19.26 -18.86
N ASN A 169 1.26 -19.19 -17.53
CA ASN A 169 0.11 -19.29 -16.64
C ASN A 169 -0.88 -18.12 -16.81
N PHE A 170 -2.07 -18.33 -16.26
CA PHE A 170 -3.18 -17.36 -16.28
C PHE A 170 -3.57 -16.96 -17.70
N ASN A 171 -3.66 -17.95 -18.60
CA ASN A 171 -3.92 -17.74 -20.02
C ASN A 171 -2.89 -16.80 -20.68
N TYR A 172 -1.59 -17.10 -20.49
CA TYR A 172 -0.45 -16.37 -21.05
C TYR A 172 -0.37 -14.90 -20.62
N LEU A 173 -0.70 -14.59 -19.36
CA LEU A 173 -0.73 -13.23 -18.82
C LEU A 173 0.59 -12.46 -19.07
N ALA A 174 1.74 -13.12 -18.87
CA ALA A 174 3.05 -12.50 -19.05
C ALA A 174 3.40 -12.22 -20.53
N SER A 175 2.80 -12.95 -21.47
CA SER A 175 3.04 -12.77 -22.91
C SER A 175 2.00 -11.85 -23.58
N ASN A 176 0.76 -11.87 -23.11
CA ASN A 176 -0.33 -11.09 -23.68
C ASN A 176 -0.20 -9.58 -23.42
N PRO A 177 -0.79 -8.70 -24.24
CA PRO A 177 -0.83 -7.27 -23.96
C PRO A 177 -1.43 -6.93 -22.59
N TYR A 178 -1.07 -5.76 -22.05
CA TYR A 178 -1.65 -5.24 -20.82
C TYR A 178 -3.18 -5.19 -20.86
N ASN A 179 -3.81 -5.55 -19.75
CA ASN A 179 -5.27 -5.49 -19.59
C ASN A 179 -5.61 -4.77 -18.27
N ALA A 180 -6.22 -3.59 -18.39
CA ALA A 180 -6.59 -2.77 -17.23
C ALA A 180 -7.60 -3.45 -16.28
N THR A 181 -8.41 -4.39 -16.79
CA THR A 181 -9.32 -5.17 -15.93
C THR A 181 -8.55 -6.15 -15.06
N TYR A 182 -7.49 -6.77 -15.60
CA TYR A 182 -6.65 -7.68 -14.83
C TYR A 182 -5.77 -6.91 -13.86
N ASP A 183 -5.25 -5.75 -14.29
CA ASP A 183 -4.51 -4.80 -13.44
C ASP A 183 -5.31 -4.37 -12.20
N SER A 184 -6.62 -4.16 -12.37
CA SER A 184 -7.49 -3.77 -11.25
C SER A 184 -7.82 -4.92 -10.30
N ALA A 185 -7.58 -6.17 -10.69
CA ALA A 185 -7.89 -7.36 -9.91
C ALA A 185 -6.65 -7.93 -9.20
N ILE A 186 -5.48 -7.86 -9.84
CA ILE A 186 -4.25 -8.49 -9.38
C ILE A 186 -3.43 -7.47 -8.59
N VAL A 187 -3.15 -7.79 -7.33
CA VAL A 187 -2.38 -6.89 -6.44
C VAL A 187 -0.93 -7.31 -6.29
N GLY A 188 -0.56 -8.54 -6.64
CA GLY A 188 0.81 -8.99 -6.41
C GLY A 188 1.15 -10.38 -6.90
N VAL A 189 2.43 -10.69 -6.74
CA VAL A 189 3.07 -11.98 -7.01
C VAL A 189 4.16 -12.18 -5.94
N PRO A 190 4.45 -13.42 -5.50
CA PRO A 190 5.61 -13.65 -4.66
C PRO A 190 6.88 -13.41 -5.46
N PHE A 191 7.96 -12.92 -4.85
CA PHE A 191 9.30 -13.21 -5.41
C PHE A 191 9.74 -14.62 -5.04
N ARG A 192 9.29 -15.17 -3.91
CA ARG A 192 9.51 -16.55 -3.48
C ARG A 192 8.24 -17.19 -2.93
N SER A 193 8.06 -18.45 -3.29
CA SER A 193 7.04 -19.34 -2.74
C SER A 193 7.74 -20.47 -2.02
N GLY A 194 7.26 -20.84 -0.83
CA GLY A 194 7.87 -21.86 0.01
C GLY A 194 7.89 -23.24 -0.63
N VAL A 195 8.59 -24.17 -0.01
CA VAL A 195 8.60 -25.58 -0.42
C VAL A 195 7.29 -26.22 0.05
N ALA A 196 6.32 -26.37 -0.85
CA ALA A 196 4.93 -26.73 -0.53
C ALA A 196 4.78 -27.96 0.38
N PHE A 197 5.60 -28.99 0.14
CA PHE A 197 5.61 -30.25 0.90
C PHE A 197 6.73 -30.34 1.93
N SER A 198 7.31 -29.22 2.33
CA SER A 198 8.26 -29.19 3.44
C SER A 198 7.62 -29.74 4.70
N THR A 199 8.36 -30.54 5.46
CA THR A 199 8.00 -30.94 6.83
C THR A 199 8.83 -30.20 7.87
N ASN A 200 9.64 -29.23 7.45
CA ASN A 200 10.57 -28.51 8.31
C ASN A 200 9.80 -27.59 9.27
N THR A 201 10.28 -27.49 10.51
CA THR A 201 9.75 -26.58 11.55
C THR A 201 10.86 -25.77 12.25
N SER A 202 12.08 -25.85 11.73
CA SER A 202 13.28 -25.17 12.21
C SER A 202 13.56 -23.86 11.48
N TYR A 203 12.65 -23.39 10.61
CA TYR A 203 12.75 -22.15 9.86
C TYR A 203 13.95 -22.08 8.90
N SER A 204 14.34 -23.21 8.31
CA SER A 204 15.57 -23.30 7.51
C SER A 204 15.37 -23.82 6.07
N ASP A 205 14.14 -24.12 5.67
CA ASP A 205 13.84 -24.73 4.36
C ASP A 205 13.37 -23.68 3.35
N TYR A 206 14.34 -22.99 2.75
CA TYR A 206 14.11 -21.96 1.74
C TYR A 206 13.99 -22.56 0.33
N PRO A 207 13.16 -21.97 -0.54
CA PRO A 207 13.05 -22.41 -1.93
C PRO A 207 14.33 -22.09 -2.72
N THR A 208 14.69 -22.98 -3.65
CA THR A 208 15.86 -22.80 -4.53
C THR A 208 15.60 -21.86 -5.72
N GLY A 209 14.33 -21.63 -6.07
CA GLY A 209 13.91 -20.75 -7.17
C GLY A 209 13.28 -19.44 -6.70
N ASP A 210 13.01 -18.56 -7.67
CA ASP A 210 12.30 -17.30 -7.45
C ASP A 210 11.43 -16.93 -8.68
N TYR A 211 10.53 -15.97 -8.49
CA TYR A 211 9.65 -15.40 -9.51
C TYR A 211 9.96 -13.92 -9.77
N PHE A 212 11.15 -13.46 -9.38
CA PHE A 212 11.57 -12.06 -9.55
C PHE A 212 11.57 -11.65 -11.02
N ASN A 213 11.90 -12.57 -11.93
CA ASN A 213 11.82 -12.29 -13.36
C ASN A 213 10.37 -12.11 -13.84
N TYR A 214 9.43 -12.92 -13.34
CA TYR A 214 8.02 -12.82 -13.68
C TYR A 214 7.43 -11.48 -13.21
N TYR A 215 7.74 -11.08 -11.98
CA TYR A 215 7.41 -9.76 -11.42
C TYR A 215 7.87 -8.62 -12.34
N ARG A 216 9.16 -8.62 -12.73
CA ARG A 216 9.72 -7.60 -13.64
C ARG A 216 9.08 -7.60 -15.03
N ILE A 217 8.69 -8.75 -15.56
CA ILE A 217 7.96 -8.83 -16.82
C ILE A 217 6.63 -8.10 -16.70
N LEU A 218 5.81 -8.41 -15.68
CA LEU A 218 4.50 -7.77 -15.52
C LEU A 218 4.62 -6.25 -15.32
N LEU A 219 5.59 -5.78 -14.52
CA LEU A 219 5.87 -4.35 -14.39
C LEU A 219 6.22 -3.69 -15.73
N SER A 220 7.07 -4.31 -16.54
CA SER A 220 7.46 -3.76 -17.85
C SER A 220 6.27 -3.58 -18.79
N LYS A 221 5.23 -4.40 -18.62
CA LYS A 221 4.00 -4.35 -19.42
C LYS A 221 3.01 -3.30 -18.91
N GLY A 222 3.23 -2.74 -17.73
CA GLY A 222 2.39 -1.69 -17.14
C GLY A 222 1.41 -2.19 -16.08
N TYR A 223 1.50 -3.46 -15.66
CA TYR A 223 0.75 -3.95 -14.50
C TYR A 223 1.29 -3.29 -13.23
N LYS A 224 0.38 -2.84 -12.36
CA LYS A 224 0.65 -2.31 -11.04
C LYS A 224 0.45 -3.43 -10.04
N ILE A 225 1.53 -4.12 -9.77
CA ILE A 225 1.56 -5.24 -8.84
C ILE A 225 2.65 -5.02 -7.81
N GLY A 226 2.39 -5.49 -6.60
CA GLY A 226 3.37 -5.59 -5.54
C GLY A 226 4.16 -6.89 -5.61
N CYS A 227 5.22 -6.93 -4.81
CA CYS A 227 6.11 -8.09 -4.69
C CYS A 227 6.01 -8.63 -3.26
N GLY A 228 5.60 -9.88 -3.09
CA GLY A 228 5.38 -10.49 -1.78
C GLY A 228 6.21 -11.74 -1.54
N TYR A 229 5.83 -12.51 -0.52
CA TYR A 229 6.36 -13.84 -0.23
C TYR A 229 5.18 -14.73 0.16
N ASP A 230 5.23 -16.02 -0.17
CA ASP A 230 4.26 -16.98 0.33
C ASP A 230 4.88 -18.34 0.62
N HIS A 231 4.16 -19.23 1.32
CA HIS A 231 4.72 -20.51 1.79
C HIS A 231 4.15 -21.74 1.09
N ASP A 232 2.93 -21.65 0.56
CA ASP A 232 2.17 -22.77 -0.01
C ASP A 232 2.16 -24.03 0.89
N ASN A 233 2.01 -23.83 2.20
CA ASN A 233 2.16 -24.93 3.18
C ASN A 233 1.09 -26.02 2.97
N HIS A 234 1.51 -27.28 2.85
CA HIS A 234 0.64 -28.46 2.85
C HIS A 234 0.85 -29.39 4.06
N TYR A 235 1.77 -29.07 4.96
CA TYR A 235 2.03 -29.79 6.20
C TYR A 235 1.76 -28.88 7.40
N THR A 236 1.68 -29.47 8.60
CA THR A 236 1.45 -28.73 9.85
C THR A 236 2.72 -28.00 10.31
N ASN A 237 3.16 -27.02 9.51
CA ASN A 237 4.34 -26.18 9.75
C ASN A 237 4.09 -24.70 9.41
N PHE A 238 2.84 -24.24 9.54
CA PHE A 238 2.42 -22.88 9.20
C PHE A 238 3.31 -21.80 9.85
N GLY A 239 4.03 -21.05 9.00
CA GLY A 239 4.99 -20.03 9.40
C GLY A 239 6.35 -20.54 9.86
N ARG A 240 6.63 -21.86 9.81
CA ARG A 240 7.85 -22.50 10.36
C ARG A 240 8.74 -23.24 9.37
N SER A 241 8.35 -23.35 8.09
CA SER A 241 9.22 -23.96 7.07
C SER A 241 10.51 -23.14 6.91
N ASN A 242 10.38 -21.81 6.83
CA ASN A 242 11.46 -20.84 6.73
C ASN A 242 11.08 -19.51 7.40
N ALA A 243 12.03 -18.58 7.50
CA ALA A 243 11.79 -17.25 8.07
C ALA A 243 11.18 -16.26 7.05
N GLY A 244 10.97 -16.63 5.79
CA GLY A 244 10.43 -15.70 4.80
C GLY A 244 9.01 -15.22 5.12
N ARG A 245 8.69 -13.96 4.84
CA ARG A 245 7.41 -13.33 5.18
C ARG A 245 6.90 -12.41 4.07
N LEU A 246 5.58 -12.42 3.88
CA LEU A 246 4.87 -11.26 3.36
C LEU A 246 4.81 -10.22 4.47
N VAL A 247 5.30 -9.02 4.21
CA VAL A 247 5.28 -7.92 5.18
C VAL A 247 4.31 -6.84 4.72
N ILE A 248 3.28 -6.60 5.53
CA ILE A 248 2.21 -5.63 5.29
C ILE A 248 2.51 -4.34 6.05
N LEU A 249 2.42 -3.20 5.36
CA LEU A 249 2.46 -1.88 5.97
C LEU A 249 1.03 -1.40 6.21
N ALA A 250 0.63 -1.30 7.48
CA ALA A 250 -0.73 -0.92 7.85
C ALA A 250 -0.78 -0.11 9.17
N PRO A 251 -1.79 0.76 9.36
CA PRO A 251 -1.93 1.54 10.59
C PRO A 251 -2.15 0.71 11.85
N SER A 252 -2.87 -0.39 11.73
CA SER A 252 -3.11 -1.35 12.81
C SER A 252 -3.40 -2.72 12.21
N LEU A 253 -3.11 -3.79 12.96
CA LEU A 253 -3.35 -5.18 12.56
C LEU A 253 -4.85 -5.45 12.54
N THR A 254 -5.50 -5.11 11.44
CA THR A 254 -6.90 -5.49 11.22
C THR A 254 -7.12 -6.09 9.84
N THR A 255 -8.12 -6.96 9.70
CA THR A 255 -8.47 -7.53 8.39
C THR A 255 -8.76 -6.43 7.37
N ALA A 256 -9.49 -5.38 7.77
CA ALA A 256 -9.79 -4.24 6.90
C ALA A 256 -8.52 -3.51 6.45
N ASN A 257 -7.60 -3.22 7.37
CA ASN A 257 -6.35 -2.55 7.03
C ASN A 257 -5.42 -3.43 6.21
N LEU A 258 -5.34 -4.73 6.49
CA LEU A 258 -4.55 -5.68 5.70
C LEU A 258 -5.07 -5.75 4.26
N PHE A 259 -6.38 -5.83 4.06
CA PHE A 259 -6.99 -5.83 2.74
C PHE A 259 -6.77 -4.51 2.00
N ASN A 260 -6.83 -3.39 2.72
CA ASN A 260 -6.51 -2.09 2.16
C ASN A 260 -5.03 -2.01 1.73
N ALA A 261 -4.12 -2.48 2.57
CA ALA A 261 -2.69 -2.50 2.28
C ALA A 261 -2.37 -3.39 1.08
N MET A 262 -2.96 -4.60 1.01
CA MET A 262 -2.83 -5.48 -0.15
C MET A 262 -3.32 -4.80 -1.45
N LYS A 263 -4.52 -4.21 -1.44
CA LYS A 263 -5.08 -3.53 -2.61
C LYS A 263 -4.28 -2.31 -3.08
N ASN A 264 -3.58 -1.64 -2.16
CA ASN A 264 -2.69 -0.53 -2.47
C ASN A 264 -1.23 -0.95 -2.63
N MET A 265 -0.92 -2.25 -2.60
CA MET A 265 0.45 -2.77 -2.70
C MET A 265 1.40 -2.23 -1.63
N HIS A 266 0.86 -1.88 -0.46
CA HIS A 266 1.62 -1.46 0.72
C HIS A 266 2.21 -2.70 1.42
N PHE A 267 3.03 -3.45 0.69
CA PHE A 267 3.66 -4.66 1.18
C PHE A 267 4.98 -4.97 0.46
N TYR A 268 5.78 -5.85 1.04
CA TYR A 268 6.97 -6.40 0.40
C TYR A 268 7.18 -7.87 0.78
N GLY A 269 8.04 -8.56 0.04
CA GLY A 269 8.50 -9.90 0.39
C GLY A 269 9.88 -9.82 1.03
N SER A 270 10.10 -10.64 2.06
CA SER A 270 11.37 -10.74 2.78
C SER A 270 11.72 -12.22 2.99
N ASP A 271 12.98 -12.63 2.77
CA ASP A 271 13.50 -13.88 3.32
C ASP A 271 13.68 -13.79 4.86
N ASP A 272 13.71 -12.56 5.39
CA ASP A 272 13.85 -12.26 6.83
C ASP A 272 12.51 -11.91 7.50
N TRP A 273 12.24 -12.51 8.64
CA TRP A 273 11.03 -12.33 9.43
C TRP A 273 10.97 -11.07 10.30
N ASN A 274 12.05 -10.29 10.40
CA ASN A 274 12.09 -9.11 11.27
C ASN A 274 12.54 -7.83 10.52
N ALA A 275 13.02 -7.96 9.27
CA ALA A 275 13.51 -6.84 8.48
C ALA A 275 12.36 -5.88 8.10
N LYS A 276 12.54 -4.60 8.43
CA LYS A 276 11.61 -3.48 8.23
C LYS A 276 12.18 -2.47 7.24
N ILE A 277 11.52 -2.35 6.09
CA ILE A 277 12.00 -1.50 5.00
C ILE A 277 11.20 -0.20 4.89
N ASP A 278 11.86 0.93 5.16
CA ASP A 278 11.31 2.26 4.89
C ASP A 278 11.77 2.72 3.50
N PHE A 279 10.98 2.39 2.47
CA PHE A 279 11.20 2.85 1.09
C PHE A 279 10.22 3.96 0.75
N LYS A 280 10.76 5.16 0.52
CA LYS A 280 9.98 6.38 0.26
C LYS A 280 10.45 7.16 -0.97
N ILE A 281 9.52 7.87 -1.59
CA ILE A 281 9.80 8.96 -2.53
C ILE A 281 9.27 10.29 -1.99
N ASN A 282 10.12 11.32 -2.02
CA ASN A 282 9.85 12.68 -1.56
C ASN A 282 9.37 12.71 -0.10
N THR A 283 9.97 11.86 0.75
CA THR A 283 9.73 11.76 2.21
C THR A 283 8.35 11.25 2.66
N THR A 284 7.33 11.31 1.80
CA THR A 284 5.95 11.00 2.21
C THR A 284 5.35 9.77 1.53
N ASN A 285 5.70 9.50 0.27
CA ASN A 285 5.07 8.43 -0.51
C ASN A 285 5.80 7.12 -0.29
N ILE A 286 5.07 6.04 -0.06
CA ILE A 286 5.61 4.71 0.25
C ILE A 286 5.36 3.72 -0.90
N MET A 287 5.99 2.55 -0.82
CA MET A 287 5.74 1.42 -1.73
C MET A 287 4.24 1.23 -1.95
N GLY A 288 3.84 1.05 -3.21
CA GLY A 288 2.44 0.95 -3.65
C GLY A 288 1.84 2.26 -4.17
N ASP A 289 2.35 3.42 -3.73
CA ASP A 289 1.78 4.72 -4.11
C ASP A 289 1.98 5.05 -5.59
N ILE A 290 1.00 5.76 -6.15
CA ILE A 290 1.03 6.34 -7.49
C ILE A 290 1.07 7.86 -7.34
N VAL A 291 2.21 8.45 -7.67
CA VAL A 291 2.56 9.83 -7.34
C VAL A 291 2.72 10.66 -8.61
N THR A 292 2.23 11.90 -8.57
CA THR A 292 2.55 12.91 -9.59
C THR A 292 3.16 14.12 -8.91
N SER A 293 4.28 14.62 -9.44
CA SER A 293 4.98 15.78 -8.87
C SER A 293 5.80 16.51 -9.94
N ALA A 294 6.01 17.81 -9.74
CA ALA A 294 6.81 18.63 -10.65
C ALA A 294 8.33 18.37 -10.52
N ASN A 295 8.77 17.81 -9.38
CA ASN A 295 10.17 17.63 -9.06
C ASN A 295 10.70 16.27 -9.55
N ASN A 296 12.02 16.16 -9.67
CA ASN A 296 12.66 14.85 -9.76
C ASN A 296 12.38 14.05 -8.46
N PRO A 297 12.16 12.73 -8.53
CA PRO A 297 11.91 11.95 -7.33
C PRO A 297 13.18 11.81 -6.50
N THR A 298 13.08 12.18 -5.22
CA THR A 298 14.09 11.87 -4.21
C THR A 298 13.71 10.57 -3.52
N ILE A 299 14.45 9.51 -3.80
CA ILE A 299 14.26 8.18 -3.25
C ILE A 299 15.11 8.04 -1.99
N SER A 300 14.50 7.53 -0.92
CA SER A 300 15.18 7.17 0.33
C SER A 300 14.81 5.75 0.73
N VAL A 301 15.81 4.97 1.15
CA VAL A 301 15.64 3.61 1.67
C VAL A 301 16.36 3.53 3.02
N ILE A 302 15.64 3.01 4.02
CA ILE A 302 16.21 2.58 5.30
C ILE A 302 15.93 1.10 5.46
N HIS A 303 16.99 0.31 5.55
CA HIS A 303 16.96 -1.09 5.96
C HIS A 303 17.11 -1.13 7.48
N ASN A 304 16.09 -1.62 8.19
CA ASN A 304 16.17 -1.85 9.63
C ASN A 304 15.98 -3.33 9.91
N ASP A 305 16.93 -3.92 10.61
CA ASP A 305 16.85 -5.27 11.12
C ASP A 305 16.97 -5.21 12.65
N ASP A 306 16.02 -5.83 13.34
CA ASP A 306 15.97 -5.80 14.80
C ASP A 306 17.11 -6.61 15.45
N ASP A 307 17.71 -7.59 14.76
CA ASP A 307 18.86 -8.35 15.27
C ASP A 307 20.22 -7.75 14.86
N GLY A 308 20.20 -6.67 14.07
CA GLY A 308 21.35 -5.81 13.79
C GLY A 308 22.09 -6.13 12.49
N GLU A 309 21.51 -6.95 11.61
CA GLU A 309 22.14 -7.22 10.31
C GLU A 309 22.24 -5.96 9.44
N THR A 310 23.38 -5.83 8.75
CA THR A 310 23.61 -4.76 7.78
C THR A 310 23.29 -5.26 6.37
N ALA A 311 22.67 -4.42 5.54
CA ALA A 311 22.52 -4.74 4.13
C ALA A 311 23.90 -4.81 3.42
N ASP A 312 24.19 -5.94 2.76
CA ASP A 312 25.30 -6.07 1.81
C ASP A 312 25.08 -5.16 0.60
N SER A 313 23.87 -5.15 0.04
CA SER A 313 23.51 -4.25 -1.04
C SER A 313 22.06 -3.77 -0.99
N ILE A 314 21.86 -2.49 -1.31
CA ILE A 314 20.56 -1.88 -1.57
C ILE A 314 20.56 -1.38 -3.01
N LYS A 315 19.71 -1.95 -3.85
CA LYS A 315 19.57 -1.61 -5.29
C LYS A 315 18.24 -0.93 -5.55
N ILE A 316 18.28 0.25 -6.18
CA ILE A 316 17.09 0.86 -6.80
C ILE A 316 16.97 0.31 -8.22
N TRP A 317 15.90 -0.43 -8.47
CA TRP A 317 15.48 -0.82 -9.81
C TRP A 317 14.45 0.16 -10.35
N SER A 318 14.47 0.41 -11.67
CA SER A 318 13.44 1.24 -12.30
C SER A 318 13.15 0.86 -13.75
N GLY A 319 11.94 1.18 -14.20
CA GLY A 319 11.49 1.05 -15.59
C GLY A 319 10.30 1.96 -15.87
N TYR A 320 9.92 2.09 -17.14
CA TYR A 320 8.74 2.86 -17.54
C TYR A 320 7.54 1.95 -17.72
N SER A 321 6.39 2.33 -17.14
CA SER A 321 5.13 1.59 -17.25
C SER A 321 4.75 1.38 -18.71
N GLY A 322 4.49 0.14 -19.12
CA GLY A 322 4.05 -0.19 -20.49
C GLY A 322 5.14 -0.13 -21.55
N SER A 323 6.42 0.05 -21.18
CA SER A 323 7.53 0.10 -22.14
C SER A 323 7.86 -1.26 -22.78
N ASN A 324 7.42 -2.37 -22.17
CA ASN A 324 7.85 -3.73 -22.48
C ASN A 324 9.38 -3.93 -22.39
N VAL A 325 10.07 -3.03 -21.69
CA VAL A 325 11.51 -3.13 -21.39
C VAL A 325 11.65 -3.48 -19.92
N LEU A 326 12.42 -4.53 -19.62
CA LEU A 326 12.65 -4.94 -18.23
C LEU A 326 13.34 -3.81 -17.45
N PRO A 327 12.99 -3.62 -16.17
CA PRO A 327 13.64 -2.62 -15.33
C PRO A 327 15.12 -2.96 -15.12
N SER A 328 15.93 -1.93 -14.90
CA SER A 328 17.35 -2.04 -14.59
C SER A 328 17.69 -1.34 -13.29
N VAL A 329 18.82 -1.72 -12.69
CA VAL A 329 19.37 -1.01 -11.52
C VAL A 329 19.88 0.35 -11.95
N ILE A 330 19.41 1.42 -11.30
CA ILE A 330 19.84 2.80 -11.58
C ILE A 330 20.68 3.41 -10.45
N HIS A 331 20.66 2.79 -9.27
CA HIS A 331 21.51 3.17 -8.15
C HIS A 331 21.76 1.98 -7.23
N LEU A 332 22.92 1.96 -6.59
CA LEU A 332 23.38 0.91 -5.69
C LEU A 332 24.13 1.55 -4.53
N SER A 333 23.86 1.09 -3.32
CA SER A 333 24.73 1.29 -2.15
C SER A 333 25.09 -0.06 -1.56
N THR A 334 26.29 -0.21 -1.02
CA THR A 334 26.78 -1.46 -0.43
C THR A 334 27.24 -1.26 0.99
N ASN A 335 27.13 -2.31 1.82
CA ASN A 335 27.55 -2.32 3.23
C ASN A 335 26.99 -1.14 4.04
N THR A 336 25.71 -0.82 3.83
CA THR A 336 25.03 0.31 4.48
C THR A 336 23.54 0.04 4.58
N ASN A 337 22.95 0.46 5.69
CA ASN A 337 21.51 0.41 5.93
C ASN A 337 20.74 1.61 5.35
N LEU A 338 21.46 2.55 4.73
CA LEU A 338 20.89 3.80 4.21
C LEU A 338 21.24 3.99 2.73
N LEU A 339 20.25 4.40 1.96
CA LEU A 339 20.42 4.86 0.59
C LEU A 339 19.55 6.11 0.36
N THR A 340 20.13 7.15 -0.25
CA THR A 340 19.38 8.30 -0.79
C THR A 340 19.84 8.60 -2.20
N PHE A 341 18.90 8.78 -3.11
CA PHE A 341 19.18 8.99 -4.52
C PHE A 341 18.11 9.89 -5.16
N VAL A 342 18.54 10.92 -5.89
CA VAL A 342 17.64 11.71 -6.74
C VAL A 342 17.78 11.20 -8.16
N ASP A 343 16.68 10.82 -8.82
CA ASP A 343 16.72 10.43 -10.24
C ASP A 343 16.59 11.68 -11.14
N PRO A 344 17.67 12.16 -11.77
CA PRO A 344 17.60 13.34 -12.64
C PRO A 344 17.06 13.01 -14.04
N SER A 345 16.89 11.73 -14.37
CA SER A 345 16.72 11.23 -15.73
C SER A 345 15.28 10.85 -16.09
N ILE A 346 14.32 11.08 -15.19
CA ILE A 346 12.92 10.80 -15.46
C ILE A 346 12.36 11.73 -16.56
N TYR A 347 11.71 11.13 -17.56
CA TYR A 347 11.07 11.87 -18.65
C TYR A 347 9.79 12.55 -18.17
N LEU A 348 9.53 13.77 -18.66
CA LEU A 348 8.28 14.48 -18.40
C LEU A 348 7.08 13.67 -18.93
N ASN A 349 5.99 13.70 -18.18
CA ASN A 349 4.70 13.09 -18.51
C ASN A 349 4.77 11.58 -18.80
N SER A 350 5.81 10.92 -18.28
CA SER A 350 5.99 9.47 -18.33
C SER A 350 5.90 8.90 -16.92
N GLN A 351 5.17 7.81 -16.75
CA GLN A 351 5.13 7.10 -15.48
C GLN A 351 6.30 6.12 -15.40
N LYS A 352 7.22 6.39 -14.47
CA LYS A 352 8.35 5.52 -14.12
C LYS A 352 8.05 4.85 -12.79
N TYR A 353 8.36 3.56 -12.64
CA TYR A 353 8.22 2.85 -11.38
C TYR A 353 9.60 2.58 -10.78
N TYR A 354 9.67 2.58 -9.45
CA TYR A 354 10.88 2.31 -8.68
C TYR A 354 10.58 1.24 -7.63
N PHE A 355 11.41 0.22 -7.52
CA PHE A 355 11.34 -0.75 -6.42
C PHE A 355 12.75 -1.06 -5.94
N VAL A 356 12.84 -1.65 -4.75
CA VAL A 356 14.10 -1.90 -4.07
C VAL A 356 14.33 -3.40 -3.95
N GLU A 357 15.57 -3.81 -4.24
CA GLU A 357 16.09 -5.13 -3.88
C GLU A 357 17.20 -4.93 -2.84
N ILE A 358 17.09 -5.64 -1.72
CA ILE A 358 18.08 -5.65 -0.66
C ILE A 358 18.62 -7.07 -0.52
N ILE A 359 19.94 -7.18 -0.39
CA ILE A 359 20.62 -8.40 0.00
C ILE A 359 21.30 -8.13 1.33
N GLN A 360 21.02 -8.96 2.32
CA GLN A 360 21.64 -8.99 3.64
C GLN A 360 22.98 -9.75 3.60
N GLN A 361 23.80 -9.65 4.66
CA GLN A 361 25.15 -10.24 4.67
C GLN A 361 25.14 -11.77 4.66
N ASP A 362 24.11 -12.38 5.21
CA ASP A 362 23.89 -13.81 5.20
C ASP A 362 23.26 -14.34 3.88
N GLY A 363 22.95 -13.44 2.95
CA GLY A 363 22.37 -13.73 1.65
C GLY A 363 20.84 -13.72 1.60
N GLN A 364 20.16 -13.40 2.71
CA GLN A 364 18.72 -13.16 2.70
C GLN A 364 18.37 -11.98 1.78
N ARG A 365 17.23 -12.11 1.10
CA ARG A 365 16.79 -11.19 0.06
C ARG A 365 15.44 -10.60 0.38
N ILE A 366 15.33 -9.30 0.14
CA ILE A 366 14.11 -8.52 0.36
C ILE A 366 13.78 -7.77 -0.94
N VAL A 367 12.52 -7.80 -1.36
CA VAL A 367 12.05 -7.12 -2.58
C VAL A 367 10.77 -6.36 -2.30
N THR A 368 10.79 -5.04 -2.53
CA THR A 368 9.64 -4.17 -2.27
C THR A 368 8.65 -4.11 -3.43
N SER A 369 7.41 -3.76 -3.11
CA SER A 369 6.46 -3.26 -4.11
C SER A 369 6.95 -1.92 -4.69
N PRO A 370 6.55 -1.56 -5.93
CA PRO A 370 7.02 -0.33 -6.56
C PRO A 370 6.33 0.93 -6.02
N ILE A 371 6.98 2.08 -6.18
CA ILE A 371 6.32 3.39 -6.20
C ILE A 371 6.26 3.84 -7.66
N TRP A 372 5.08 4.18 -8.16
CA TRP A 372 4.89 4.75 -9.49
C TRP A 372 4.97 6.26 -9.40
N TYR A 373 5.77 6.89 -10.26
CA TYR A 373 6.02 8.31 -10.24
C TYR A 373 5.89 8.90 -11.65
N THR A 374 5.07 9.93 -11.78
CA THR A 374 4.98 10.76 -12.98
C THR A 374 5.55 12.13 -12.68
N LYS A 375 6.61 12.52 -13.41
CA LYS A 375 7.07 13.90 -13.37
C LYS A 375 6.23 14.73 -14.32
N ASP A 376 5.38 15.57 -13.76
CA ASP A 376 4.49 16.43 -14.54
C ASP A 376 4.62 17.89 -14.05
N THR A 377 5.16 18.73 -14.93
CA THR A 377 5.35 20.17 -14.68
C THR A 377 4.12 21.01 -15.02
N THR A 378 3.08 20.42 -15.64
CA THR A 378 1.79 21.05 -15.95
C THR A 378 0.67 20.61 -15.00
N ALA A 379 0.80 19.46 -14.32
CA ALA A 379 -0.07 19.02 -13.21
C ALA A 379 -0.06 20.00 -12.01
N PHE A 380 0.88 20.94 -11.99
CA PHE A 380 0.78 22.15 -11.20
C PHE A 380 0.31 23.31 -12.08
N VAL A 381 -1.00 23.42 -12.31
CA VAL A 381 -1.60 24.75 -12.06
C VAL A 381 -1.55 24.85 -10.54
N PRO A 382 -0.81 25.78 -9.95
CA PRO A 382 -0.93 26.00 -8.52
C PRO A 382 -2.38 26.44 -8.28
N THR A 383 -3.27 25.52 -7.95
CA THR A 383 -4.33 25.84 -7.02
C THR A 383 -3.60 25.95 -5.72
N THR A 384 -3.07 27.15 -5.50
CA THR A 384 -2.46 27.51 -4.24
C THR A 384 -3.56 27.56 -3.20
N THR A 385 -3.87 26.39 -2.66
CA THR A 385 -4.24 26.31 -1.25
C THR A 385 -2.97 26.69 -0.48
N TYR A 386 -2.70 27.99 -0.38
CA TYR A 386 -1.79 28.49 0.64
C TYR A 386 -2.37 28.02 1.97
N SER A 387 -1.57 27.31 2.76
CA SER A 387 -1.93 27.09 4.14
C SER A 387 -2.11 28.48 4.77
N ASN A 388 -3.12 28.66 5.62
CA ASN A 388 -3.24 29.89 6.41
C ASN A 388 -2.12 30.01 7.47
N ASP A 389 -1.13 29.11 7.46
CA ASP A 389 -0.09 28.96 8.47
C ASP A 389 1.21 29.73 8.12
N ASP A 390 1.37 30.19 6.87
CA ASP A 390 2.55 30.94 6.42
C ASP A 390 2.50 32.45 6.76
N ILE A 391 1.32 32.93 7.19
CA ILE A 391 1.04 34.32 7.56
C ILE A 391 0.20 34.35 8.83
N LEU A 392 0.67 35.09 9.83
CA LEU A 392 -0.02 35.31 11.08
C LEU A 392 -0.48 36.77 11.17
N ILE A 393 -1.78 37.01 11.35
CA ILE A 393 -2.32 38.33 11.68
C ILE A 393 -2.97 38.40 13.05
N PHE A 394 -2.70 39.47 13.78
CA PHE A 394 -3.26 39.67 15.12
C PHE A 394 -3.25 41.14 15.56
N PRO A 395 -4.19 41.57 16.42
CA PRO A 395 -5.35 40.81 16.87
C PRO A 395 -6.35 40.61 15.72
N ASN A 396 -7.15 39.56 15.77
CA ASN A 396 -8.27 39.35 14.85
C ASN A 396 -9.45 38.77 15.65
N PRO A 397 -10.53 39.54 15.90
CA PRO A 397 -10.84 40.86 15.34
C PRO A 397 -9.90 42.01 15.77
N ALA A 398 -9.81 43.07 14.94
CA ALA A 398 -8.94 44.23 15.14
C ALA A 398 -9.71 45.56 15.20
N THR A 399 -9.22 46.53 15.96
CA THR A 399 -9.77 47.90 16.00
C THR A 399 -8.96 48.85 15.11
N ASP A 400 -7.79 49.31 15.55
CA ASP A 400 -7.05 50.37 14.84
C ASP A 400 -5.77 49.86 14.22
N VAL A 401 -5.22 48.76 14.75
CA VAL A 401 -3.94 48.20 14.34
C VAL A 401 -4.07 46.70 14.09
N LEU A 402 -3.48 46.23 13.00
CA LEU A 402 -3.32 44.83 12.65
C LEU A 402 -1.84 44.52 12.46
N ASN A 403 -1.30 43.56 13.21
CA ASN A 403 0.05 43.05 12.99
C ASN A 403 0.00 41.94 11.95
N LEU A 404 1.00 41.93 11.09
CA LEU A 404 1.25 40.90 10.08
C LEU A 404 2.64 40.32 10.35
N SER A 405 2.74 39.00 10.49
CA SER A 405 4.00 38.28 10.62
C SER A 405 4.09 37.19 9.55
N THR A 406 5.26 37.06 8.93
CA THR A 406 5.54 36.07 7.88
C THR A 406 7.01 35.66 7.92
N TYR A 407 7.35 34.49 7.37
CA TYR A 407 8.73 34.02 7.22
C TYR A 407 9.46 34.67 6.04
N GLU A 408 8.72 35.42 5.21
CA GLU A 408 9.20 35.97 3.94
C GLU A 408 9.69 37.42 4.06
N LYS A 409 10.65 37.80 3.22
CA LYS A 409 11.13 39.17 3.00
C LYS A 409 10.94 39.56 1.54
N ASN A 410 10.99 40.85 1.24
CA ASN A 410 10.75 41.42 -0.09
C ASN A 410 9.41 40.98 -0.70
N TYR A 411 8.31 41.35 -0.06
CA TYR A 411 6.95 41.02 -0.47
C TYR A 411 6.06 42.25 -0.59
N VAL A 412 4.86 42.05 -1.14
CA VAL A 412 3.83 43.06 -1.34
C VAL A 412 2.61 42.66 -0.53
N VAL A 413 2.17 43.51 0.39
CA VAL A 413 0.91 43.34 1.13
C VAL A 413 -0.20 44.04 0.39
N LYS A 414 -1.33 43.37 0.22
CA LYS A 414 -2.57 43.92 -0.32
C LYS A 414 -3.73 43.60 0.63
N ILE A 415 -4.64 44.55 0.84
CA ILE A 415 -5.88 44.30 1.58
C ILE A 415 -7.06 44.61 0.69
N TYR A 416 -8.05 43.73 0.70
CA TYR A 416 -9.29 43.82 -0.06
C TYR A 416 -10.49 43.87 0.89
N ASP A 417 -11.51 44.65 0.53
CA ASP A 417 -12.82 44.56 1.19
C ASP A 417 -13.64 43.35 0.70
N ILE A 418 -14.82 43.11 1.30
CA ILE A 418 -15.71 41.99 0.94
C ILE A 418 -16.19 41.98 -0.51
N CYS A 419 -16.14 43.12 -1.20
CA CYS A 419 -16.51 43.23 -2.61
C CYS A 419 -15.30 42.99 -3.54
N GLY A 420 -14.12 42.67 -2.98
CA GLY A 420 -12.89 42.45 -3.73
C GLY A 420 -12.19 43.74 -4.17
N ARG A 421 -12.58 44.91 -3.64
CA ARG A 421 -11.90 46.17 -3.95
C ARG A 421 -10.63 46.30 -3.11
N LEU A 422 -9.51 46.61 -3.77
CA LEU A 422 -8.23 46.86 -3.12
C LEU A 422 -8.29 48.16 -2.30
N VAL A 423 -8.08 48.06 -0.99
CA VAL A 423 -8.10 49.19 -0.05
C VAL A 423 -6.71 49.52 0.53
N PHE A 424 -5.73 48.63 0.37
CA PHE A 424 -4.35 48.85 0.81
C PHE A 424 -3.36 48.10 -0.07
N HIS A 425 -2.18 48.70 -0.27
CA HIS A 425 -1.08 48.12 -1.01
C HIS A 425 0.26 48.70 -0.51
N LYS A 426 1.19 47.85 -0.05
CA LYS A 426 2.54 48.28 0.37
C LYS A 426 3.60 47.21 0.07
N ASN A 427 4.78 47.62 -0.39
CA ASN A 427 5.98 46.77 -0.43
C ASN A 427 6.64 46.73 0.96
N ALA A 428 7.04 45.55 1.42
CA ALA A 428 7.68 45.32 2.70
C ALA A 428 8.90 44.40 2.57
N ASP A 429 9.95 44.71 3.33
CA ASP A 429 11.17 43.89 3.41
C ASP A 429 11.41 43.31 4.82
N GLU A 430 10.45 43.53 5.72
CA GLU A 430 10.48 43.09 7.11
C GLU A 430 9.56 41.88 7.29
N THR A 431 9.96 40.92 8.12
CA THR A 431 9.15 39.73 8.45
C THR A 431 7.96 40.03 9.36
N SER A 432 7.89 41.24 9.92
CA SER A 432 6.79 41.74 10.73
C SER A 432 6.40 43.15 10.29
N LEU A 433 5.11 43.41 10.13
CA LEU A 433 4.59 44.70 9.70
C LEU A 433 3.39 45.11 10.54
N LEU A 434 3.38 46.36 10.97
CA LEU A 434 2.24 46.98 11.66
C LEU A 434 1.41 47.77 10.65
N LEU A 435 0.12 47.44 10.56
CA LEU A 435 -0.84 48.02 9.63
C LEU A 435 -1.86 48.88 10.39
N ASP A 436 -1.94 50.16 10.06
CA ASP A 436 -2.98 51.05 10.56
C ASP A 436 -4.26 50.86 9.74
N ILE A 437 -5.31 50.40 10.41
CA ILE A 437 -6.65 50.14 9.87
C ILE A 437 -7.72 50.99 10.56
N SER A 438 -7.32 52.02 11.32
CA SER A 438 -8.24 52.90 12.08
C SER A 438 -9.34 53.52 11.21
N ASN A 439 -8.99 53.87 9.96
CA ASN A 439 -9.89 54.49 8.99
C ASN A 439 -10.79 53.48 8.23
N TYR A 440 -10.69 52.18 8.54
CA TYR A 440 -11.45 51.15 7.81
C TYR A 440 -12.87 51.08 8.39
N GLN A 441 -13.85 50.86 7.51
CA GLN A 441 -15.22 50.59 7.95
C GLN A 441 -15.30 49.24 8.67
N LYS A 442 -16.25 49.10 9.60
CA LYS A 442 -16.50 47.82 10.28
C LYS A 442 -16.90 46.76 9.26
N GLY A 443 -16.28 45.59 9.31
CA GLY A 443 -16.53 44.53 8.32
C GLY A 443 -15.41 43.52 8.17
N ALA A 444 -15.58 42.59 7.24
CA ALA A 444 -14.56 41.60 6.91
C ALA A 444 -13.63 42.12 5.80
N TYR A 445 -12.36 41.79 5.92
CA TYR A 445 -11.31 42.13 4.96
C TYR A 445 -10.43 40.92 4.69
N PHE A 446 -9.80 40.89 3.51
CA PHE A 446 -8.86 39.85 3.10
C PHE A 446 -7.49 40.48 2.89
N ILE A 447 -6.50 40.05 3.65
CA ILE A 447 -5.10 40.41 3.45
C ILE A 447 -4.42 39.34 2.60
N GLN A 448 -3.57 39.77 1.68
CA GLN A 448 -2.83 38.95 0.74
C GLN A 448 -1.38 39.41 0.72
N ILE A 449 -0.43 38.48 0.75
CA ILE A 449 0.98 38.76 0.52
C ILE A 449 1.41 38.17 -0.82
N GLU A 450 2.15 38.94 -1.60
CA GLU A 450 2.74 38.51 -2.88
C GLU A 450 4.26 38.67 -2.90
N LYS A 451 4.99 37.74 -3.51
CA LYS A 451 6.42 37.84 -3.77
C LYS A 451 6.69 37.50 -5.22
N GLN A 452 7.43 38.36 -5.92
CA GLN A 452 7.74 38.20 -7.36
C GLN A 452 6.49 37.93 -8.23
N GLY A 453 5.39 38.62 -7.93
CA GLY A 453 4.12 38.50 -8.66
C GLY A 453 3.31 37.23 -8.38
N LYS A 454 3.74 36.39 -7.43
CA LYS A 454 2.98 35.23 -6.94
C LYS A 454 2.43 35.53 -5.56
N ILE A 455 1.18 35.16 -5.31
CA ILE A 455 0.66 35.14 -3.93
C ILE A 455 1.52 34.14 -3.14
N ILE A 456 1.80 34.43 -1.88
CA ILE A 456 2.53 33.54 -0.97
C ILE A 456 1.77 33.30 0.33
N GLY A 457 0.66 34.02 0.53
CA GLY A 457 -0.39 33.64 1.46
C GLY A 457 -1.51 34.66 1.50
N HIS A 458 -2.61 34.30 2.15
CA HIS A 458 -3.74 35.17 2.40
C HIS A 458 -4.35 34.88 3.77
N GLN A 459 -5.11 35.82 4.33
CA GLN A 459 -5.86 35.60 5.55
C GLN A 459 -7.06 36.55 5.65
N LYS A 460 -8.09 36.17 6.39
CA LYS A 460 -9.27 37.03 6.65
C LYS A 460 -9.16 37.66 8.03
N PHE A 461 -9.43 38.96 8.15
CA PHE A 461 -9.64 39.62 9.45
C PHE A 461 -10.97 40.37 9.53
N ILE A 462 -11.43 40.59 10.76
CA ILE A 462 -12.63 41.36 11.09
C ILE A 462 -12.22 42.70 11.71
N LYS A 463 -12.65 43.81 11.10
CA LYS A 463 -12.56 45.17 11.66
C LYS A 463 -13.80 45.43 12.53
N LEU A 464 -13.59 45.76 13.80
CA LEU A 464 -14.64 46.11 14.77
C LEU A 464 -15.04 47.58 14.77
#